data_AF-A0A2D5ZR09-F1
#
_entry.id   AF-A0A2D5ZR09-F1
#
_cell.length_a   1.000
_cell.length_b   1.000
_cell.length_c   1.000
_cell.angle_alpha   90.00
_cell.angle_beta   90.00
_cell.angle_gamma   90.00
#
_symmetry.space_group_name_H-M   'P 1'
#
loop_
_entity.id
_entity.type
_entity.pdbx_description
1 polymer ?
#
loop_
_entity_poly.entity_id
_entity_poly.type
_entity_poly.pdbx_seq_one_letter_code
_entity_poly.pdbx_strand_id
1 'polypeptide(L)'
;MAARNPTIDRLIGLLVAGCAPAIAADPCNGDLRLCDRPYNEVAYLTTHNAYSNQDYGFLIPSPNQLKNVTWQLESGVRALMLDTYEHLGRAYLCHGTCGPWGKKKLRPVLSEIKTFLDSNPNEVVTIIFESYLSEEKTEASFVDTGLIDYIYAHPIGAPWPTLLEMITAGTPLVVFTDDSAALLPWHHYVWDHAWELPFEYHNVEEFTCEDGRGTPGADLFIFNHWITGPLGSDRGVANLVNRYPLLHNRAVECWGHSAWNPADHLPNFVTVDHFDLGQGSDVVWSLNDTWPLPPLWMTQTSFSRGDSASLQVSGLEPGARVYFGAGFDGQGIGETIPGLQGTRSDLLGQVNPIGEAAANPGGVATLTMIVPVFAPPGSVSTQAVVPLPGEPALKSIALDGNIH
;
A
#
# COMPACT_ATOMS: atom_id res chain seq x y z
N MET A 1 0.57 28.01 84.13
CA MET A 1 1.98 28.09 84.57
C MET A 1 2.83 27.39 83.52
N ALA A 2 3.93 28.03 83.10
CA ALA A 2 4.98 27.59 82.15
C ALA A 2 4.51 27.32 80.69
N ALA A 3 4.79 28.08 79.61
CA ALA A 3 5.87 28.96 79.12
C ALA A 3 6.91 28.27 78.18
N ARG A 4 6.90 28.71 76.91
CA ARG A 4 7.95 28.72 75.84
C ARG A 4 8.25 27.36 75.17
N ASN A 5 8.52 27.23 73.85
CA ASN A 5 9.15 28.14 72.88
C ASN A 5 8.83 27.69 71.42
N PRO A 6 8.77 28.60 70.41
CA PRO A 6 8.50 28.26 69.01
C PRO A 6 9.78 28.32 68.15
N THR A 7 10.13 27.26 67.44
CA THR A 7 11.01 27.34 66.26
C THR A 7 10.89 26.10 65.37
N ILE A 8 10.48 26.36 64.12
CA ILE A 8 11.04 25.82 62.88
C ILE A 8 10.89 24.31 62.68
N ASP A 9 9.93 23.92 61.84
CA ASP A 9 10.20 22.86 60.87
C ASP A 9 9.56 23.19 59.51
N ARG A 10 10.43 23.20 58.51
CA ARG A 10 10.17 23.50 57.10
C ARG A 10 9.52 22.29 56.43
N LEU A 11 8.63 22.61 55.49
CA LEU A 11 8.13 21.82 54.36
C LEU A 11 8.80 20.46 54.10
N ILE A 12 7.99 19.40 54.12
CA ILE A 12 8.08 18.29 53.14
C ILE A 12 6.66 18.05 52.64
N GLY A 13 6.26 18.82 51.61
CA GLY A 13 5.14 18.47 50.75
C GLY A 13 5.68 17.56 49.67
N LEU A 14 5.59 16.25 49.87
CA LEU A 14 5.92 15.26 48.86
C LEU A 14 4.82 15.30 47.79
N LEU A 15 5.05 16.06 46.72
CA LEU A 15 4.30 15.95 45.48
C LEU A 15 4.58 14.56 44.90
N VAL A 16 3.70 13.61 45.18
CA VAL A 16 3.59 12.40 44.36
C VAL A 16 3.00 12.87 43.03
N ALA A 17 3.88 13.20 42.08
CA ALA A 17 3.51 13.32 40.69
C ALA A 17 3.05 11.93 40.24
N GLY A 18 1.75 11.70 40.26
CA GLY A 18 1.17 10.51 39.65
C GLY A 18 1.53 10.52 38.18
N CYS A 19 2.41 9.60 37.77
CA CYS A 19 2.59 9.29 36.37
C CYS A 19 1.26 8.66 35.92
N ALA A 20 0.39 9.46 35.29
CA ALA A 20 -0.72 8.89 34.55
C ALA A 20 -0.14 7.93 33.50
N PRO A 21 -0.72 6.73 33.30
CA PRO A 21 -0.31 5.91 32.19
C PRO A 21 -0.54 6.72 30.92
N ALA A 22 0.50 6.89 30.09
CA ALA A 22 0.29 7.36 28.74
C ALA A 22 -0.67 6.34 28.08
N ILE A 23 -1.88 6.78 27.73
CA ILE A 23 -2.72 6.02 26.81
C ILE A 23 -1.87 5.87 25.55
N ALA A 24 -1.51 4.64 25.21
CA ALA A 24 -0.87 4.39 23.93
C ALA A 24 -1.82 4.96 22.86
N ALA A 25 -1.33 5.87 22.02
CA ALA A 25 -2.11 6.33 20.88
C ALA A 25 -2.51 5.08 20.09
N ASP A 26 -3.75 5.04 19.63
CA ASP A 26 -4.16 3.97 18.72
C ASP A 26 -3.52 4.21 17.35
N PRO A 27 -3.10 3.16 16.64
CA PRO A 27 -2.47 3.30 15.33
C PRO A 27 -3.45 3.81 14.26
N CYS A 28 -2.97 4.70 13.38
CA CYS A 28 -3.74 5.16 12.22
C CYS A 28 -3.51 4.20 11.05
N ASN A 29 -4.57 3.68 10.45
CA ASN A 29 -4.45 2.64 9.41
C ASN A 29 -3.57 1.44 9.83
N GLY A 30 -3.59 1.08 11.12
CA GLY A 30 -2.84 -0.05 11.67
C GLY A 30 -1.36 0.19 12.00
N ASP A 31 -0.81 1.39 11.75
CA ASP A 31 0.57 1.75 12.13
C ASP A 31 0.68 3.17 12.71
N LEU A 32 1.28 3.29 13.90
CA LEU A 32 1.45 4.58 14.60
C LEU A 32 2.26 5.59 13.80
N ARG A 33 3.18 5.13 12.95
CA ARG A 33 4.02 5.99 12.12
C ARG A 33 3.25 6.71 11.04
N LEU A 34 2.06 6.20 10.67
CA LEU A 34 1.21 6.82 9.65
C LEU A 34 0.38 7.98 10.21
N CYS A 35 0.21 8.06 11.53
CA CYS A 35 -0.61 9.10 12.14
C CYS A 35 -0.11 10.52 11.83
N ASP A 36 1.20 10.73 11.87
CA ASP A 36 1.82 12.04 11.61
C ASP A 36 2.12 12.29 10.13
N ARG A 37 1.76 11.35 9.23
CA ARG A 37 2.03 11.49 7.79
C ARG A 37 0.88 12.19 7.08
N PRO A 38 1.18 13.17 6.20
CA PRO A 38 0.21 13.69 5.25
C PRO A 38 -0.45 12.57 4.44
N TYR A 39 -1.74 12.70 4.13
CA TYR A 39 -2.50 11.69 3.38
C TYR A 39 -1.83 11.27 2.06
N ASN A 40 -1.20 12.21 1.37
CA ASN A 40 -0.49 11.99 0.10
C ASN A 40 0.94 11.42 0.28
N GLU A 41 1.39 11.18 1.51
CA GLU A 41 2.68 10.56 1.85
C GLU A 41 2.51 9.15 2.43
N VAL A 42 1.36 8.53 2.15
CA VAL A 42 1.01 7.18 2.59
C VAL A 42 0.63 6.34 1.38
N ALA A 43 1.13 5.10 1.36
CA ALA A 43 0.69 4.05 0.45
C ALA A 43 -0.47 3.28 1.07
N TYR A 44 -1.45 2.94 0.25
CA TYR A 44 -2.68 2.23 0.60
C TYR A 44 -2.82 1.04 -0.34
N LEU A 45 -3.19 -0.11 0.24
CA LEU A 45 -3.64 -1.23 -0.58
C LEU A 45 -5.01 -0.87 -1.17
N THR A 46 -5.11 -0.96 -2.49
CA THR A 46 -6.27 -0.58 -3.26
C THR A 46 -6.80 -1.76 -4.05
N THR A 47 -8.12 -1.95 -4.05
CA THR A 47 -8.77 -3.00 -4.84
C THR A 47 -9.46 -2.41 -6.05
N HIS A 48 -9.07 -2.86 -7.25
CA HIS A 48 -9.74 -2.55 -8.51
C HIS A 48 -11.12 -3.21 -8.55
N ASN A 49 -12.13 -2.47 -8.99
CA ASN A 49 -13.53 -2.93 -9.07
C ASN A 49 -13.97 -3.72 -7.85
N ALA A 50 -13.77 -3.15 -6.66
CA ALA A 50 -13.96 -3.78 -5.35
C ALA A 50 -15.31 -4.51 -5.20
N TYR A 51 -16.33 -4.02 -5.88
CA TYR A 51 -17.70 -4.55 -5.89
C TYR A 51 -17.90 -5.76 -6.83
N SER A 52 -17.04 -5.94 -7.83
CA SER A 52 -17.05 -7.09 -8.75
C SER A 52 -16.44 -8.27 -7.99
N ASN A 53 -17.27 -8.93 -7.18
CA ASN A 53 -16.81 -10.03 -6.31
C ASN A 53 -17.80 -11.18 -6.15
N GLN A 54 -17.26 -12.36 -5.82
CA GLN A 54 -18.05 -13.58 -5.71
C GLN A 54 -19.07 -13.55 -4.57
N ASP A 55 -18.75 -12.93 -3.43
CA ASP A 55 -19.68 -12.77 -2.30
C ASP A 55 -20.92 -11.93 -2.66
N TYR A 56 -20.80 -11.03 -3.65
CA TYR A 56 -21.93 -10.29 -4.21
C TYR A 56 -22.62 -11.00 -5.39
N GLY A 57 -22.16 -12.19 -5.76
CA GLY A 57 -22.73 -13.01 -6.81
C GLY A 57 -22.24 -12.68 -8.22
N PHE A 58 -21.12 -11.96 -8.36
CA PHE A 58 -20.43 -11.83 -9.64
C PHE A 58 -19.70 -13.14 -9.93
N LEU A 59 -19.91 -13.71 -11.12
CA LEU A 59 -19.41 -15.05 -11.47
C LEU A 59 -18.78 -15.11 -12.86
N ILE A 60 -19.42 -14.50 -13.86
CA ILE A 60 -18.97 -14.52 -15.26
C ILE A 60 -19.14 -13.09 -15.84
N PRO A 61 -18.10 -12.49 -16.44
CA PRO A 61 -16.71 -12.95 -16.44
C PRO A 61 -16.14 -13.06 -15.01
N SER A 62 -14.97 -13.67 -14.86
CA SER A 62 -14.32 -13.84 -13.55
C SER A 62 -14.24 -12.49 -12.84
N PRO A 63 -14.77 -12.38 -11.61
CA PRO A 63 -14.80 -11.11 -10.88
C PRO A 63 -13.40 -10.64 -10.49
N ASN A 64 -13.26 -9.35 -10.20
CA ASN A 64 -11.99 -8.74 -9.81
C ASN A 64 -11.55 -9.17 -8.41
N GLN A 65 -12.48 -9.47 -7.51
CA GLN A 65 -12.18 -9.87 -6.15
C GLN A 65 -12.95 -11.13 -5.75
N LEU A 66 -12.44 -11.89 -4.79
CA LEU A 66 -13.20 -13.01 -4.21
C LEU A 66 -14.21 -12.53 -3.17
N LYS A 67 -13.84 -11.52 -2.40
CA LYS A 67 -14.48 -11.16 -1.13
C LYS A 67 -15.21 -9.83 -1.19
N ASN A 68 -16.24 -9.68 -0.35
CA ASN A 68 -16.99 -8.43 -0.24
C ASN A 68 -16.16 -7.25 0.31
N VAL A 69 -16.74 -6.05 0.29
CA VAL A 69 -16.07 -4.82 0.70
C VAL A 69 -15.78 -4.80 2.20
N THR A 70 -16.68 -5.33 3.03
CA THR A 70 -16.40 -5.51 4.47
C THR A 70 -15.10 -6.28 4.70
N TRP A 71 -14.94 -7.44 4.06
CA TRP A 71 -13.75 -8.28 4.23
C TRP A 71 -12.49 -7.64 3.63
N GLN A 72 -12.62 -6.89 2.53
CA GLN A 72 -11.53 -6.07 1.98
C GLN A 72 -10.99 -5.09 3.02
N LEU A 73 -11.86 -4.27 3.61
CA LEU A 73 -11.49 -3.28 4.61
C LEU A 73 -10.92 -3.93 5.89
N GLU A 74 -11.56 -4.99 6.39
CA GLU A 74 -11.08 -5.74 7.56
C GLU A 74 -9.71 -6.40 7.34
N SER A 75 -9.33 -6.64 6.08
CA SER A 75 -8.04 -7.24 5.69
C SER A 75 -6.94 -6.22 5.38
N GLY A 76 -7.19 -4.93 5.62
CA GLY A 76 -6.20 -3.86 5.46
C GLY A 76 -6.28 -3.07 4.16
N VAL A 77 -7.26 -3.34 3.29
CA VAL A 77 -7.54 -2.46 2.14
C VAL A 77 -8.01 -1.10 2.65
N ARG A 78 -7.49 -0.01 2.10
CA ARG A 78 -7.86 1.36 2.50
C ARG A 78 -8.28 2.26 1.34
N ALA A 79 -8.27 1.74 0.11
CA ALA A 79 -8.87 2.41 -1.02
C ALA A 79 -9.65 1.44 -1.92
N LEU A 80 -10.80 1.88 -2.41
CA LEU A 80 -11.74 1.05 -3.19
C LEU A 80 -12.06 1.75 -4.50
N MET A 81 -11.83 1.07 -5.63
CA MET A 81 -12.32 1.52 -6.94
C MET A 81 -13.71 0.96 -7.21
N LEU A 82 -14.65 1.83 -7.57
CA LEU A 82 -16.06 1.51 -7.74
C LEU A 82 -16.62 2.13 -9.02
N ASP A 83 -17.33 1.35 -9.84
CA ASP A 83 -17.93 1.88 -11.07
C ASP A 83 -19.41 2.12 -10.82
N THR A 84 -19.87 3.36 -10.96
CA THR A 84 -21.26 3.73 -10.64
C THR A 84 -22.09 3.92 -11.89
N TYR A 85 -23.31 3.38 -11.88
CA TYR A 85 -24.23 3.43 -12.99
C TYR A 85 -25.65 3.68 -12.51
N GLU A 86 -26.44 4.33 -13.36
CA GLU A 86 -27.88 4.29 -13.24
C GLU A 86 -28.47 3.02 -13.89
N HIS A 87 -29.26 2.27 -13.12
CA HIS A 87 -30.03 1.14 -13.64
C HIS A 87 -31.44 1.13 -13.06
N LEU A 88 -32.44 1.19 -13.96
CA LEU A 88 -33.87 1.24 -13.61
C LEU A 88 -34.19 2.36 -12.60
N GLY A 89 -33.62 3.55 -12.81
CA GLY A 89 -33.85 4.73 -11.98
C GLY A 89 -33.08 4.75 -10.66
N ARG A 90 -32.18 3.80 -10.39
CA ARG A 90 -31.47 3.65 -9.10
C ARG A 90 -29.96 3.55 -9.32
N ALA A 91 -29.19 3.90 -8.28
CA ALA A 91 -27.74 3.78 -8.27
C ALA A 91 -27.28 2.32 -8.06
N TYR A 92 -26.43 1.84 -8.97
CA TYR A 92 -25.83 0.52 -8.97
C TYR A 92 -24.32 0.61 -9.20
N LEU A 93 -23.66 -0.49 -8.87
CA LEU A 93 -22.29 -0.82 -9.22
C LEU A 93 -22.31 -1.95 -10.25
N CYS A 94 -21.64 -1.73 -11.39
CA CYS A 94 -21.71 -2.61 -12.56
C CYS A 94 -20.38 -2.64 -13.30
N HIS A 95 -19.90 -3.84 -13.64
CA HIS A 95 -18.66 -4.01 -14.41
C HIS A 95 -18.97 -3.78 -15.89
N GLY A 96 -18.85 -2.54 -16.34
CA GLY A 96 -19.40 -2.06 -17.60
C GLY A 96 -20.93 -1.92 -17.53
N THR A 97 -21.65 -2.41 -18.53
CA THR A 97 -23.12 -2.29 -18.54
C THR A 97 -23.77 -3.10 -17.39
N CYS A 98 -24.84 -2.58 -16.76
CA CYS A 98 -25.65 -3.28 -15.74
C CYS A 98 -26.51 -4.45 -16.27
N GLY A 99 -25.94 -5.23 -17.19
CA GLY A 99 -26.51 -6.39 -17.87
C GLY A 99 -26.43 -7.68 -17.05
N PRO A 100 -26.31 -8.85 -17.70
CA PRO A 100 -26.37 -10.15 -17.02
C PRO A 100 -25.12 -10.51 -16.22
N TRP A 101 -24.03 -9.76 -16.36
CA TRP A 101 -22.69 -10.08 -15.85
C TRP A 101 -22.45 -9.70 -14.39
N GLY A 102 -23.52 -9.35 -13.67
CA GLY A 102 -23.48 -8.97 -12.26
C GLY A 102 -23.76 -7.48 -12.04
N LYS A 103 -24.45 -7.18 -10.94
CA LYS A 103 -24.72 -5.82 -10.48
C LYS A 103 -25.02 -5.83 -8.99
N LYS A 104 -24.57 -4.79 -8.31
CA LYS A 104 -24.82 -4.57 -6.87
C LYS A 104 -25.43 -3.19 -6.69
N LYS A 105 -26.40 -3.02 -5.79
CA LYS A 105 -26.87 -1.65 -5.48
C LYS A 105 -25.73 -0.89 -4.79
N LEU A 106 -25.56 0.39 -5.10
CA LEU A 106 -24.51 1.22 -4.51
C LEU A 106 -24.71 1.38 -2.99
N ARG A 107 -25.94 1.72 -2.56
CA ARG A 107 -26.23 2.04 -1.16
C ARG A 107 -25.82 0.95 -0.15
N PRO A 108 -26.13 -0.35 -0.34
CA PRO A 108 -25.62 -1.39 0.55
C PRO A 108 -24.10 -1.44 0.68
N VAL A 109 -23.35 -1.21 -0.40
CA VAL A 109 -21.88 -1.21 -0.35
C VAL A 109 -21.36 0.00 0.42
N LEU A 110 -21.96 1.18 0.20
CA LEU A 110 -21.68 2.36 1.03
C LEU A 110 -22.00 2.12 2.52
N SER A 111 -23.09 1.40 2.84
CA SER A 111 -23.39 1.03 4.23
C SER A 111 -22.35 0.09 4.85
N GLU A 112 -21.70 -0.78 4.07
CA GLU A 112 -20.57 -1.60 4.56
C GLU A 112 -19.38 -0.72 4.95
N ILE A 113 -19.02 0.27 4.11
CA ILE A 113 -17.96 1.24 4.39
C ILE A 113 -18.29 2.07 5.64
N LYS A 114 -19.54 2.55 5.77
CA LYS A 114 -20.01 3.27 6.97
C LYS A 114 -19.83 2.44 8.24
N THR A 115 -20.27 1.18 8.19
CA THR A 115 -20.20 0.26 9.33
C THR A 115 -18.75 0.01 9.73
N PHE A 116 -17.85 -0.11 8.76
CA PHE A 116 -16.42 -0.24 9.00
C PHE A 116 -15.85 1.01 9.69
N LEU A 117 -16.11 2.21 9.18
CA LEU A 117 -15.62 3.47 9.78
C LEU A 117 -16.20 3.72 11.18
N ASP A 118 -17.46 3.31 11.42
CA ASP A 118 -18.08 3.37 12.75
C ASP A 118 -17.39 2.47 13.78
N SER A 119 -16.94 1.31 13.33
CA SER A 119 -16.33 0.29 14.19
C SER A 119 -14.82 0.49 14.37
N ASN A 120 -14.19 1.27 13.48
CA ASN A 120 -12.75 1.47 13.43
C ASN A 120 -12.45 2.97 13.30
N PRO A 121 -12.49 3.74 14.40
CA PRO A 121 -12.42 5.21 14.36
C PRO A 121 -11.05 5.78 13.97
N ASN A 122 -10.01 4.94 13.92
CA ASN A 122 -8.64 5.36 13.59
C ASN A 122 -8.25 4.99 12.14
N GLU A 123 -9.24 4.79 11.28
CA GLU A 123 -9.04 4.36 9.90
C GLU A 123 -9.43 5.49 8.94
N VAL A 124 -8.59 5.73 7.93
CA VAL A 124 -8.87 6.63 6.81
C VAL A 124 -9.06 5.78 5.55
N VAL A 125 -10.18 5.99 4.86
CA VAL A 125 -10.61 5.19 3.70
C VAL A 125 -10.81 6.10 2.50
N THR A 126 -10.49 5.59 1.31
CA THR A 126 -10.67 6.29 0.04
C THR A 126 -11.60 5.54 -0.89
N ILE A 127 -12.47 6.28 -1.58
CA ILE A 127 -13.29 5.75 -2.68
C ILE A 127 -12.87 6.48 -3.96
N ILE A 128 -12.60 5.73 -5.03
CA ILE A 128 -12.31 6.27 -6.36
C ILE A 128 -13.41 5.77 -7.30
N PHE A 129 -14.24 6.68 -7.80
CA PHE A 129 -15.33 6.33 -8.71
C PHE A 129 -14.94 6.45 -10.18
N GLU A 130 -15.19 5.39 -10.94
CA GLU A 130 -15.50 5.52 -12.37
C GLU A 130 -17.01 5.82 -12.48
N SER A 131 -17.39 7.02 -12.90
CA SER A 131 -18.76 7.52 -12.73
C SER A 131 -19.56 7.64 -14.02
N TYR A 132 -20.68 6.92 -14.06
CA TYR A 132 -21.77 7.08 -15.03
C TYR A 132 -23.11 7.37 -14.34
N LEU A 133 -23.03 7.81 -13.07
CA LEU A 133 -24.16 8.19 -12.23
C LEU A 133 -24.20 9.71 -12.09
N SER A 134 -25.40 10.31 -12.10
CA SER A 134 -25.53 11.75 -11.91
C SER A 134 -25.12 12.18 -10.50
N GLU A 135 -24.49 13.35 -10.39
CA GLU A 135 -24.05 13.95 -9.12
C GLU A 135 -25.14 13.96 -8.04
N GLU A 136 -26.40 14.31 -8.40
CA GLU A 136 -27.56 14.28 -7.49
C GLU A 136 -27.79 12.89 -6.85
N LYS A 137 -27.60 11.82 -7.63
CA LYS A 137 -27.81 10.44 -7.15
C LYS A 137 -26.61 9.92 -6.39
N THR A 138 -25.41 10.38 -6.73
CA THR A 138 -24.21 10.16 -5.94
C THR A 138 -24.39 10.78 -4.55
N GLU A 139 -24.69 12.08 -4.47
CA GLU A 139 -24.94 12.78 -3.21
C GLU A 139 -26.04 12.11 -2.39
N ALA A 140 -27.20 11.83 -2.99
CA ALA A 140 -28.30 11.16 -2.32
C ALA A 140 -27.89 9.81 -1.71
N SER A 141 -26.99 9.07 -2.36
CA SER A 141 -26.50 7.78 -1.84
C SER A 141 -25.61 7.94 -0.61
N PHE A 142 -24.80 9.00 -0.53
CA PHE A 142 -23.98 9.32 0.65
C PHE A 142 -24.83 9.88 1.80
N VAL A 143 -25.79 10.75 1.50
CA VAL A 143 -26.74 11.29 2.50
C VAL A 143 -27.59 10.16 3.11
N ASP A 144 -28.16 9.29 2.28
CA ASP A 144 -28.99 8.17 2.74
C ASP A 144 -28.25 7.18 3.66
N THR A 145 -26.93 7.06 3.51
CA THR A 145 -26.09 6.17 4.32
C THR A 145 -25.50 6.85 5.55
N GLY A 146 -25.57 8.18 5.62
CA GLY A 146 -24.89 8.98 6.64
C GLY A 146 -23.36 9.03 6.48
N LEU A 147 -22.82 8.56 5.34
CA LEU A 147 -21.39 8.70 5.05
C LEU A 147 -20.99 10.13 4.72
N ILE A 148 -21.95 10.97 4.31
CA ILE A 148 -21.71 12.38 3.98
C ILE A 148 -20.98 13.12 5.12
N ASP A 149 -21.24 12.74 6.37
CA ASP A 149 -20.64 13.35 7.57
C ASP A 149 -19.15 12.98 7.76
N TYR A 150 -18.64 11.98 7.05
CA TYR A 150 -17.27 11.47 7.18
C TYR A 150 -16.34 12.03 6.10
N ILE A 151 -16.89 12.73 5.10
CA ILE A 151 -16.11 13.09 3.91
C ILE A 151 -15.23 14.32 4.18
N TYR A 152 -13.94 14.18 3.94
CA TYR A 152 -13.00 15.28 3.87
C TYR A 152 -13.10 15.97 2.51
N ALA A 153 -13.42 17.26 2.51
CA ALA A 153 -13.37 18.11 1.32
C ALA A 153 -12.02 18.81 1.22
N HIS A 154 -11.20 18.41 0.25
CA HIS A 154 -9.86 18.92 0.05
C HIS A 154 -9.85 20.12 -0.91
N PRO A 155 -9.41 21.32 -0.47
CA PRO A 155 -9.24 22.45 -1.36
C PRO A 155 -8.04 22.24 -2.30
N ILE A 156 -8.25 22.41 -3.61
CA ILE A 156 -7.18 22.32 -4.61
C ILE A 156 -6.00 23.24 -4.24
N GLY A 157 -4.79 22.68 -4.22
CA GLY A 157 -3.54 23.39 -3.94
C GLY A 157 -3.26 23.66 -2.46
N ALA A 158 -4.13 23.22 -1.55
CA ALA A 158 -3.81 23.18 -0.12
C ALA A 158 -2.94 21.95 0.19
N PRO A 159 -2.07 21.99 1.22
CA PRO A 159 -1.40 20.78 1.68
C PRO A 159 -2.42 19.77 2.22
N TRP A 160 -2.15 18.49 1.99
CA TRP A 160 -2.95 17.41 2.58
C TRP A 160 -2.76 17.36 4.10
N PRO A 161 -3.83 17.16 4.89
CA PRO A 161 -3.72 16.93 6.32
C PRO A 161 -3.06 15.58 6.61
N THR A 162 -2.55 15.44 7.81
CA THR A 162 -2.10 14.14 8.33
C THR A 162 -3.29 13.20 8.57
N LEU A 163 -3.04 11.88 8.61
CA LEU A 163 -4.10 10.92 8.92
C LEU A 163 -4.74 11.19 10.28
N LEU A 164 -3.93 11.55 11.29
CA LEU A 164 -4.44 11.87 12.62
C LEU A 164 -5.32 13.12 12.62
N GLU A 165 -4.98 14.15 11.83
CA GLU A 165 -5.82 15.34 11.68
C GLU A 165 -7.17 15.01 11.03
N MET A 166 -7.19 14.16 10.00
CA MET A 166 -8.44 13.71 9.36
C MET A 166 -9.33 12.92 10.32
N ILE A 167 -8.73 11.99 11.06
CA ILE A 167 -9.41 11.18 12.09
C ILE A 167 -9.97 12.08 13.19
N THR A 168 -9.15 13.00 13.72
CA THR A 168 -9.53 13.90 14.81
C THR A 168 -10.63 14.89 14.38
N ALA A 169 -10.62 15.31 13.12
CA ALA A 169 -11.67 16.15 12.54
C ALA A 169 -12.99 15.40 12.30
N GLY A 170 -13.00 14.07 12.41
CA GLY A 170 -14.16 13.24 12.09
C GLY A 170 -14.44 13.12 10.60
N THR A 171 -13.46 13.43 9.74
CA THR A 171 -13.58 13.34 8.28
C THR A 171 -12.59 12.33 7.68
N PRO A 172 -12.68 11.03 8.02
CA PRO A 172 -11.72 10.02 7.58
C PRO A 172 -11.97 9.47 6.16
N LEU A 173 -12.91 10.02 5.39
CA LEU A 173 -13.25 9.51 4.07
C LEU A 173 -12.87 10.50 2.96
N VAL A 174 -12.09 10.05 1.98
CA VAL A 174 -11.84 10.83 0.75
C VAL A 174 -12.58 10.19 -0.42
N VAL A 175 -13.28 11.00 -1.21
CA VAL A 175 -14.05 10.51 -2.37
C VAL A 175 -13.60 11.22 -3.63
N PHE A 176 -13.10 10.44 -4.58
CA PHE A 176 -12.69 10.87 -5.91
C PHE A 176 -13.66 10.36 -6.98
N THR A 177 -13.70 11.03 -8.12
CA THR A 177 -14.41 10.61 -9.34
C THR A 177 -13.66 11.00 -10.60
N ASP A 178 -13.79 10.22 -11.66
CA ASP A 178 -13.32 10.59 -12.99
C ASP A 178 -14.32 11.45 -13.81
N ASP A 179 -15.46 11.82 -13.23
CA ASP A 179 -16.41 12.74 -13.88
C ASP A 179 -15.98 14.20 -13.69
N SER A 180 -15.42 14.78 -14.75
CA SER A 180 -15.05 16.22 -14.80
C SER A 180 -16.22 17.19 -14.57
N ALA A 181 -17.47 16.72 -14.61
CA ALA A 181 -18.66 17.50 -14.30
C ALA A 181 -19.04 17.46 -12.81
N ALA A 182 -18.25 16.82 -11.95
CA ALA A 182 -18.44 16.87 -10.50
C ALA A 182 -18.35 18.32 -9.99
N LEU A 183 -19.31 18.72 -9.15
CA LEU A 183 -19.43 20.10 -8.65
C LEU A 183 -19.52 20.17 -7.14
N LEU A 184 -19.72 19.03 -6.46
CA LEU A 184 -19.78 19.00 -5.01
C LEU A 184 -18.38 19.21 -4.44
N PRO A 185 -18.18 20.11 -3.44
CA PRO A 185 -16.86 20.43 -2.91
C PRO A 185 -16.07 19.24 -2.35
N TRP A 186 -16.75 18.14 -2.03
CA TRP A 186 -16.17 16.93 -1.45
C TRP A 186 -16.01 15.79 -2.49
N HIS A 187 -16.55 15.94 -3.70
CA HIS A 187 -16.51 14.94 -4.76
C HIS A 187 -15.42 15.34 -5.76
N HIS A 188 -14.19 14.95 -5.46
CA HIS A 188 -13.01 15.49 -6.11
C HIS A 188 -12.84 14.89 -7.51
N TYR A 189 -12.69 15.73 -8.53
CA TYR A 189 -12.26 15.25 -9.84
C TYR A 189 -10.83 14.72 -9.74
N VAL A 190 -10.68 13.41 -9.90
CA VAL A 190 -9.45 12.68 -9.52
C VAL A 190 -8.21 13.20 -10.24
N TRP A 191 -8.36 13.64 -11.49
CA TRP A 191 -7.23 14.11 -12.30
C TRP A 191 -6.72 15.52 -11.94
N ASP A 192 -7.40 16.24 -11.04
CA ASP A 192 -6.86 17.46 -10.43
C ASP A 192 -5.93 17.15 -9.25
N HIS A 193 -5.99 15.93 -8.70
CA HIS A 193 -5.27 15.52 -7.49
C HIS A 193 -4.29 14.39 -7.72
N ALA A 194 -4.53 13.56 -8.75
CA ALA A 194 -3.78 12.36 -9.00
C ALA A 194 -3.43 12.19 -10.48
N TRP A 195 -2.45 11.33 -10.71
CA TRP A 195 -2.16 10.72 -11.99
C TRP A 195 -2.04 9.21 -11.81
N GLU A 196 -2.07 8.45 -12.90
CA GLU A 196 -2.02 7.00 -12.85
C GLU A 196 -1.12 6.38 -13.92
N LEU A 197 -0.73 5.12 -13.68
CA LEU A 197 -0.20 4.25 -14.73
C LEU A 197 -1.33 3.74 -15.65
N PRO A 198 -1.02 3.27 -16.87
CA PRO A 198 -1.96 2.53 -17.69
C PRO A 198 -2.61 1.37 -16.92
N PHE A 199 -3.82 1.00 -17.32
CA PHE A 199 -4.67 0.03 -16.62
C PHE A 199 -5.08 -1.19 -17.47
N GLU A 200 -4.66 -1.21 -18.74
CA GLU A 200 -4.91 -2.32 -19.67
C GLU A 200 -3.60 -3.03 -19.99
N TYR A 201 -3.30 -4.09 -19.24
CA TYR A 201 -2.17 -4.99 -19.48
C TYR A 201 -2.68 -6.40 -19.75
N HIS A 202 -2.15 -7.09 -20.76
CA HIS A 202 -2.54 -8.45 -21.12
C HIS A 202 -1.49 -9.50 -20.74
N ASN A 203 -0.29 -9.07 -20.36
CA ASN A 203 0.80 -9.91 -19.86
C ASN A 203 1.78 -9.05 -19.03
N VAL A 204 2.71 -9.72 -18.33
CA VAL A 204 3.66 -9.06 -17.43
C VAL A 204 4.65 -8.18 -18.20
N GLU A 205 4.98 -8.55 -19.44
CA GLU A 205 5.91 -7.82 -20.31
C GLU A 205 5.35 -6.46 -20.78
N GLU A 206 4.04 -6.26 -20.70
CA GLU A 206 3.39 -4.97 -20.99
C GLU A 206 3.41 -3.99 -19.82
N PHE A 207 3.77 -4.43 -18.60
CA PHE A 207 3.89 -3.52 -17.47
C PHE A 207 4.90 -2.41 -17.76
N THR A 208 4.47 -1.18 -17.54
CA THR A 208 5.26 0.02 -17.77
C THR A 208 5.09 1.00 -16.61
N CYS A 209 6.02 1.97 -16.52
CA CYS A 209 5.96 3.14 -15.67
C CYS A 209 5.68 4.43 -16.48
N GLU A 210 5.29 4.30 -17.75
CA GLU A 210 4.77 5.40 -18.55
C GLU A 210 3.48 5.97 -17.94
N ASP A 211 3.20 7.24 -18.24
CA ASP A 211 1.99 7.92 -17.80
C ASP A 211 0.74 7.33 -18.47
N GLY A 212 -0.33 7.22 -17.70
CA GLY A 212 -1.66 6.83 -18.16
C GLY A 212 -2.58 8.06 -18.27
N ARG A 213 -3.40 8.27 -17.24
CA ARG A 213 -4.32 9.42 -17.14
C ARG A 213 -3.85 10.40 -16.05
N GLY A 214 -4.36 11.63 -16.13
CA GLY A 214 -4.00 12.72 -15.22
C GLY A 214 -2.72 13.45 -15.63
N THR A 215 -2.21 14.29 -14.73
CA THR A 215 -0.98 15.06 -14.96
C THR A 215 0.13 14.54 -14.04
N PRO A 216 1.21 13.95 -14.60
CA PRO A 216 2.39 13.57 -13.82
C PRO A 216 2.90 14.72 -12.94
N GLY A 217 3.07 14.44 -11.65
CA GLY A 217 3.47 15.43 -10.64
C GLY A 217 2.34 16.00 -9.78
N ALA A 218 1.07 15.61 -10.02
CA ALA A 218 -0.01 15.80 -9.06
C ALA A 218 0.28 15.11 -7.72
N ASP A 219 -0.40 15.53 -6.64
CA ASP A 219 -0.06 15.14 -5.26
C ASP A 219 -0.18 13.63 -4.98
N LEU A 220 -0.99 12.91 -5.76
CA LEU A 220 -1.27 11.50 -5.56
C LEU A 220 -0.91 10.67 -6.79
N PHE A 221 -0.49 9.43 -6.55
CA PHE A 221 -0.12 8.47 -7.58
C PHE A 221 -0.96 7.18 -7.47
N ILE A 222 -1.76 6.90 -8.49
CA ILE A 222 -2.49 5.62 -8.65
C ILE A 222 -1.62 4.63 -9.42
N PHE A 223 -1.18 3.59 -8.73
CA PHE A 223 -0.34 2.53 -9.28
C PHE A 223 -1.19 1.32 -9.69
N ASN A 224 -1.54 1.27 -10.97
CA ASN A 224 -2.35 0.19 -11.53
C ASN A 224 -1.50 -1.06 -11.79
N HIS A 225 -1.85 -2.19 -11.15
CA HIS A 225 -1.11 -3.47 -11.24
C HIS A 225 -2.04 -4.70 -11.30
N TRP A 226 -2.52 -5.02 -12.50
CA TRP A 226 -3.25 -6.26 -12.77
C TRP A 226 -3.13 -6.64 -14.24
N ILE A 227 -3.53 -7.87 -14.58
CA ILE A 227 -3.61 -8.36 -15.96
C ILE A 227 -5.07 -8.60 -16.33
N THR A 228 -5.49 -7.98 -17.42
CA THR A 228 -6.82 -8.11 -18.00
C THR A 228 -6.86 -9.28 -18.99
N GLY A 229 -7.55 -10.35 -18.59
CA GLY A 229 -7.77 -11.52 -19.42
C GLY A 229 -9.08 -11.48 -20.23
N PRO A 230 -9.23 -12.32 -21.27
CA PRO A 230 -10.43 -12.36 -22.11
C PRO A 230 -11.70 -12.82 -21.38
N LEU A 231 -11.53 -13.46 -20.21
CA LEU A 231 -12.62 -13.96 -19.37
C LEU A 231 -12.71 -13.22 -18.03
N GLY A 232 -12.18 -12.00 -17.95
CA GLY A 232 -12.09 -11.20 -16.72
C GLY A 232 -10.78 -11.43 -15.97
N SER A 233 -10.82 -11.23 -14.66
CA SER A 233 -9.62 -11.28 -13.82
C SER A 233 -9.28 -12.72 -13.43
N ASP A 234 -8.19 -13.26 -13.99
CA ASP A 234 -7.74 -14.62 -13.72
C ASP A 234 -6.98 -14.71 -12.39
N ARG A 235 -7.45 -15.56 -11.48
CA ARG A 235 -6.83 -15.75 -10.16
C ARG A 235 -5.43 -16.36 -10.22
N GLY A 236 -5.14 -17.22 -11.18
CA GLY A 236 -3.82 -17.82 -11.35
C GLY A 236 -2.79 -16.77 -11.76
N VAL A 237 -3.18 -15.86 -12.66
CA VAL A 237 -2.38 -14.70 -13.07
C VAL A 237 -2.26 -13.70 -11.92
N ALA A 238 -3.36 -13.37 -11.21
CA ALA A 238 -3.31 -12.49 -10.04
C ALA A 238 -2.36 -13.02 -8.94
N ASN A 239 -2.40 -14.34 -8.66
CA ASN A 239 -1.46 -14.99 -7.74
C ASN A 239 0.01 -14.96 -8.22
N LEU A 240 0.26 -14.76 -9.51
CA LEU A 240 1.60 -14.56 -10.05
C LEU A 240 2.02 -13.09 -9.90
N VAL A 241 1.18 -12.15 -10.31
CA VAL A 241 1.56 -10.74 -10.39
C VAL A 241 1.57 -10.05 -9.03
N ASN A 242 0.66 -10.41 -8.13
CA ASN A 242 0.59 -9.83 -6.77
C ASN A 242 1.69 -10.36 -5.83
N ARG A 243 2.62 -11.19 -6.29
CA ARG A 243 3.75 -11.66 -5.47
C ARG A 243 4.66 -10.50 -5.13
N TYR A 244 5.19 -10.51 -3.91
CA TYR A 244 6.01 -9.42 -3.38
C TYR A 244 7.12 -9.00 -4.35
N PRO A 245 7.99 -9.89 -4.87
CA PRO A 245 9.08 -9.45 -5.73
C PRO A 245 8.60 -8.74 -7.00
N LEU A 246 7.54 -9.23 -7.66
CA LEU A 246 7.07 -8.60 -8.89
C LEU A 246 6.37 -7.26 -8.61
N LEU A 247 5.43 -7.26 -7.66
CA LEU A 247 4.64 -6.08 -7.31
C LEU A 247 5.51 -4.97 -6.68
N HIS A 248 6.35 -5.33 -5.71
CA HIS A 248 7.23 -4.39 -5.01
C HIS A 248 8.25 -3.77 -5.95
N ASN A 249 8.94 -4.58 -6.76
CA ASN A 249 9.99 -4.05 -7.64
C ASN A 249 9.41 -3.13 -8.70
N ARG A 250 8.23 -3.43 -9.23
CA ARG A 250 7.56 -2.50 -10.16
C ARG A 250 7.12 -1.22 -9.44
N ALA A 251 6.59 -1.31 -8.22
CA ALA A 251 6.18 -0.13 -7.46
C ALA A 251 7.37 0.80 -7.16
N VAL A 252 8.48 0.22 -6.69
CA VAL A 252 9.76 0.90 -6.51
C VAL A 252 10.30 1.45 -7.82
N GLU A 253 10.17 0.70 -8.91
CA GLU A 253 10.65 1.13 -10.22
C GLU A 253 9.93 2.39 -10.68
N CYS A 254 8.59 2.37 -10.63
CA CYS A 254 7.79 3.50 -11.04
C CYS A 254 7.88 4.66 -10.05
N TRP A 255 8.13 4.39 -8.77
CA TRP A 255 8.41 5.43 -7.78
C TRP A 255 9.66 6.23 -8.19
N GLY A 256 10.79 5.57 -8.45
CA GLY A 256 12.04 6.25 -8.80
C GLY A 256 12.17 6.66 -10.28
N HIS A 257 11.12 6.53 -11.09
CA HIS A 257 11.18 6.78 -12.53
C HIS A 257 11.09 8.29 -12.86
N SER A 258 12.21 9.00 -12.76
CA SER A 258 12.28 10.47 -12.82
C SER A 258 11.67 11.14 -14.05
N ALA A 259 11.51 10.43 -15.18
CA ALA A 259 10.88 10.99 -16.38
C ALA A 259 9.37 11.23 -16.21
N TRP A 260 8.72 10.40 -15.40
CA TRP A 260 7.26 10.37 -15.23
C TRP A 260 6.83 10.60 -13.77
N ASN A 261 7.77 10.48 -12.82
CA ASN A 261 7.57 10.85 -11.43
C ASN A 261 8.67 11.80 -10.94
N PRO A 262 8.78 13.03 -11.49
CA PRO A 262 9.88 13.94 -11.20
C PRO A 262 9.89 14.49 -9.76
N ALA A 263 8.79 14.32 -9.04
CA ALA A 263 8.64 14.73 -7.64
C ALA A 263 8.83 13.55 -6.66
N ASP A 264 9.24 12.37 -7.15
CA ASP A 264 9.41 11.15 -6.38
C ASP A 264 8.17 10.81 -5.53
N HIS A 265 6.97 11.04 -6.06
CA HIS A 265 5.71 10.75 -5.35
C HIS A 265 5.60 9.26 -5.06
N LEU A 266 5.28 8.94 -3.81
CA LEU A 266 5.04 7.57 -3.37
C LEU A 266 3.87 6.96 -4.19
N PRO A 267 3.93 5.68 -4.60
CA PRO A 267 2.76 4.98 -5.13
C PRO A 267 1.63 4.90 -4.07
N ASN A 268 0.77 5.91 -4.03
CA ASN A 268 -0.25 6.03 -2.98
C ASN A 268 -1.29 4.93 -3.08
N PHE A 269 -1.81 4.64 -4.27
CA PHE A 269 -2.84 3.64 -4.44
C PHE A 269 -2.28 2.44 -5.18
N VAL A 270 -1.77 1.45 -4.42
CA VAL A 270 -1.27 0.19 -4.99
C VAL A 270 -2.47 -0.69 -5.32
N THR A 271 -2.88 -0.63 -6.59
CA THR A 271 -4.17 -1.16 -7.05
C THR A 271 -4.02 -2.54 -7.68
N VAL A 272 -4.73 -3.53 -7.13
CA VAL A 272 -4.66 -4.94 -7.56
C VAL A 272 -6.04 -5.57 -7.77
N ASP A 273 -6.06 -6.60 -8.61
CA ASP A 273 -7.12 -7.61 -8.65
C ASP A 273 -6.77 -8.79 -7.74
N HIS A 274 -7.79 -9.44 -7.17
CA HIS A 274 -7.69 -10.55 -6.21
C HIS A 274 -6.68 -10.27 -5.10
N PHE A 275 -6.92 -9.20 -4.35
CA PHE A 275 -6.04 -8.78 -3.25
C PHE A 275 -5.85 -9.86 -2.16
N ASP A 276 -6.74 -10.85 -2.09
CA ASP A 276 -6.63 -12.03 -1.23
C ASP A 276 -5.49 -12.98 -1.64
N LEU A 277 -4.87 -12.72 -2.80
CA LEU A 277 -3.75 -13.46 -3.36
C LEU A 277 -2.49 -12.57 -3.39
N GLY A 278 -1.34 -13.20 -3.16
CA GLY A 278 -0.05 -12.51 -3.14
C GLY A 278 0.21 -11.76 -1.84
N GLN A 279 0.93 -10.65 -1.93
CA GLN A 279 1.51 -9.90 -0.80
C GLN A 279 1.29 -8.39 -0.90
N GLY A 280 0.13 -7.95 -1.41
CA GLY A 280 -0.18 -6.53 -1.58
C GLY A 280 0.00 -5.70 -0.30
N SER A 281 -0.47 -6.20 0.84
CA SER A 281 -0.32 -5.53 2.14
C SER A 281 1.15 -5.38 2.55
N ASP A 282 1.98 -6.38 2.28
CA ASP A 282 3.40 -6.36 2.62
C ASP A 282 4.15 -5.33 1.76
N VAL A 283 3.79 -5.22 0.47
CA VAL A 283 4.35 -4.20 -0.42
C VAL A 283 4.01 -2.81 0.08
N VAL A 284 2.74 -2.55 0.42
CA VAL A 284 2.30 -1.25 0.94
C VAL A 284 2.97 -0.92 2.27
N TRP A 285 3.14 -1.91 3.15
CA TRP A 285 3.89 -1.73 4.39
C TRP A 285 5.35 -1.35 4.10
N SER A 286 6.03 -2.03 3.17
CA SER A 286 7.42 -1.72 2.78
C SER A 286 7.56 -0.32 2.17
N LEU A 287 6.65 0.07 1.29
CA LEU A 287 6.62 1.41 0.69
C LEU A 287 6.48 2.49 1.78
N ASN A 288 5.57 2.27 2.73
CA ASN A 288 5.42 3.15 3.88
C ASN A 288 6.66 3.14 4.79
N ASP A 289 7.27 2.00 5.08
CA ASP A 289 8.48 1.89 5.90
C ASP A 289 9.65 2.68 5.29
N THR A 290 9.74 2.66 3.96
CA THR A 290 10.85 3.26 3.19
C THR A 290 10.69 4.78 3.01
N TRP A 291 9.46 5.30 2.89
CA TRP A 291 9.21 6.73 2.74
C TRP A 291 9.72 7.57 3.93
N PRO A 292 10.35 8.76 3.72
CA PRO A 292 10.54 9.49 2.45
C PRO A 292 11.88 9.21 1.77
N LEU A 293 12.55 8.11 2.11
CA LEU A 293 13.85 7.82 1.54
C LEU A 293 13.71 7.27 0.11
N PRO A 294 14.64 7.58 -0.81
CA PRO A 294 14.62 7.03 -2.16
C PRO A 294 14.61 5.50 -2.15
N PRO A 295 13.95 4.85 -3.12
CA PRO A 295 13.91 3.40 -3.16
C PRO A 295 15.28 2.79 -3.49
N LEU A 296 15.49 1.54 -3.07
CA LEU A 296 16.66 0.75 -3.44
C LEU A 296 16.37 -0.06 -4.70
N TRP A 297 17.42 -0.34 -5.47
CA TRP A 297 17.32 -1.09 -6.71
C TRP A 297 18.18 -2.33 -6.62
N MET A 298 17.65 -3.48 -7.01
CA MET A 298 18.40 -4.74 -7.01
C MET A 298 18.43 -5.34 -8.40
N THR A 299 19.59 -5.89 -8.79
CA THR A 299 19.73 -6.73 -9.98
C THR A 299 20.45 -8.03 -9.62
N GLN A 300 20.19 -9.08 -10.40
CA GLN A 300 20.86 -10.36 -10.25
C GLN A 300 21.18 -10.99 -11.61
N THR A 301 22.30 -11.71 -11.68
CA THR A 301 22.62 -12.56 -12.84
C THR A 301 21.86 -13.88 -12.80
N SER A 302 21.85 -14.63 -13.89
CA SER A 302 21.33 -16.01 -13.91
C SER A 302 22.07 -16.91 -12.92
N PHE A 303 21.36 -17.88 -12.32
CA PHE A 303 21.96 -18.87 -11.44
C PHE A 303 22.16 -20.19 -12.20
N SER A 304 23.40 -20.50 -12.55
CA SER A 304 23.79 -21.76 -13.19
C SER A 304 24.72 -22.53 -12.27
N ARG A 305 24.43 -23.81 -12.02
CA ARG A 305 25.23 -24.66 -11.13
C ARG A 305 26.71 -24.72 -11.55
N GLY A 306 27.60 -24.35 -10.64
CA GLY A 306 29.04 -24.30 -10.85
C GLY A 306 29.56 -22.98 -11.42
N ASP A 307 28.66 -22.08 -11.84
CA ASP A 307 29.03 -20.77 -12.36
C ASP A 307 28.98 -19.69 -11.28
N SER A 308 29.61 -18.55 -11.58
CA SER A 308 29.51 -17.35 -10.75
C SER A 308 28.18 -16.64 -10.98
N ALA A 309 27.52 -16.26 -9.89
CA ALA A 309 26.38 -15.37 -9.88
C ALA A 309 26.71 -14.09 -9.10
N SER A 310 26.05 -12.98 -9.44
CA SER A 310 26.19 -11.71 -8.72
C SER A 310 24.84 -11.10 -8.39
N LEU A 311 24.76 -10.51 -7.20
CA LEU A 311 23.67 -9.66 -6.73
C LEU A 311 24.22 -8.25 -6.57
N GLN A 312 23.49 -7.25 -7.06
CA GLN A 312 23.89 -5.85 -6.95
C GLN A 312 22.73 -5.02 -6.43
N VAL A 313 23.01 -4.15 -5.45
CA VAL A 313 22.08 -3.15 -4.94
C VAL A 313 22.62 -1.76 -5.22
N SER A 314 21.79 -0.88 -5.76
CA SER A 314 22.09 0.53 -6.02
C SER A 314 21.09 1.47 -5.33
N GLY A 315 21.42 2.77 -5.29
CA GLY A 315 20.66 3.77 -4.53
C GLY A 315 21.09 3.88 -3.06
N LEU A 316 22.31 3.44 -2.76
CA LEU A 316 22.84 3.40 -1.39
C LEU A 316 23.70 4.62 -1.09
N GLU A 317 23.71 5.03 0.18
CA GLU A 317 24.74 5.94 0.68
C GLU A 317 26.13 5.27 0.56
N PRO A 318 27.18 6.01 0.16
CA PRO A 318 28.54 5.47 0.10
C PRO A 318 28.97 4.83 1.43
N GLY A 319 29.44 3.58 1.36
CA GLY A 319 29.84 2.81 2.55
C GLY A 319 28.70 2.13 3.31
N ALA A 320 27.43 2.29 2.90
CA ALA A 320 26.32 1.54 3.48
C ALA A 320 26.57 0.03 3.39
N ARG A 321 26.23 -0.69 4.47
CA ARG A 321 26.36 -2.15 4.54
C ARG A 321 25.09 -2.77 3.98
N VAL A 322 25.24 -3.71 3.05
CA VAL A 322 24.14 -4.51 2.51
C VAL A 322 24.36 -5.95 2.89
N TYR A 323 23.33 -6.57 3.45
CA TYR A 323 23.33 -7.99 3.77
C TYR A 323 22.41 -8.74 2.80
N PHE A 324 22.88 -9.86 2.27
CA PHE A 324 22.16 -10.63 1.27
C PHE A 324 21.71 -11.98 1.84
N GLY A 325 20.51 -12.40 1.45
CA GLY A 325 19.94 -13.71 1.74
C GLY A 325 19.38 -14.39 0.49
N ALA A 326 19.25 -15.72 0.56
CA ALA A 326 18.53 -16.51 -0.45
C ALA A 326 17.67 -17.60 0.20
N GLY A 327 16.53 -17.90 -0.43
CA GLY A 327 15.60 -18.97 -0.07
C GLY A 327 15.12 -19.74 -1.30
N PHE A 328 14.74 -21.00 -1.10
CA PHE A 328 14.31 -21.93 -2.17
C PHE A 328 12.79 -22.18 -2.20
N ASP A 329 12.07 -21.73 -1.16
CA ASP A 329 10.62 -21.80 -1.06
C ASP A 329 10.10 -20.37 -0.89
N GLY A 330 9.75 -19.65 -1.96
CA GLY A 330 9.04 -18.37 -1.83
C GLY A 330 7.70 -18.59 -1.13
N GLN A 331 7.18 -17.72 -0.24
CA GLN A 331 6.50 -16.45 -0.55
C GLN A 331 5.80 -15.79 0.68
N GLY A 332 6.18 -14.59 1.17
CA GLY A 332 5.43 -13.77 2.18
C GLY A 332 6.24 -13.38 3.44
N ILE A 333 5.63 -12.84 4.51
CA ILE A 333 6.40 -12.34 5.68
C ILE A 333 7.08 -13.47 6.49
N GLY A 334 8.37 -13.71 6.25
CA GLY A 334 9.14 -14.74 6.94
C GLY A 334 9.61 -14.35 8.35
N GLU A 335 10.28 -15.29 9.00
CA GLU A 335 10.82 -15.10 10.36
C GLU A 335 11.89 -13.99 10.39
N THR A 336 12.13 -13.45 11.58
CA THR A 336 13.29 -12.61 11.87
C THR A 336 14.58 -13.39 11.57
N ILE A 337 15.44 -12.88 10.69
CA ILE A 337 16.68 -13.54 10.28
C ILE A 337 17.83 -13.09 11.22
N PRO A 338 18.34 -13.94 12.14
CA PRO A 338 19.34 -13.53 13.14
C PRO A 338 20.68 -13.09 12.53
N GLY A 339 20.96 -13.48 11.28
CA GLY A 339 22.15 -13.09 10.52
C GLY A 339 21.99 -11.83 9.65
N LEU A 340 20.77 -11.28 9.51
CA LEU A 340 20.49 -10.02 8.83
C LEU A 340 19.99 -8.97 9.84
N GLN A 341 20.71 -8.78 10.95
CA GLN A 341 20.35 -7.82 12.02
C GLN A 341 18.97 -8.04 12.67
N GLY A 342 18.39 -9.24 12.55
CA GLY A 342 17.04 -9.49 13.07
C GLY A 342 15.93 -8.93 12.18
N THR A 343 16.23 -8.62 10.92
CA THR A 343 15.25 -8.17 9.93
C THR A 343 14.21 -9.24 9.65
N ARG A 344 12.96 -8.83 9.48
CA ARG A 344 11.89 -9.72 9.02
C ARG A 344 12.09 -9.99 7.53
N SER A 345 12.06 -11.27 7.15
CA SER A 345 12.20 -11.66 5.74
C SER A 345 11.00 -11.18 4.92
N ASP A 346 11.23 -10.61 3.73
CA ASP A 346 10.17 -10.32 2.74
C ASP A 346 9.79 -11.57 1.91
N LEU A 347 10.47 -12.69 2.18
CA LEU A 347 10.28 -14.00 1.57
C LEU A 347 9.74 -14.97 2.63
N LEU A 348 8.72 -15.81 2.33
CA LEU A 348 8.40 -16.90 3.26
C LEU A 348 9.50 -17.95 3.13
N GLY A 349 9.58 -18.83 4.13
CA GLY A 349 10.60 -19.86 4.21
C GLY A 349 11.88 -19.35 4.84
N GLN A 350 12.82 -20.27 5.06
CA GLN A 350 14.10 -19.95 5.68
C GLN A 350 15.00 -19.23 4.66
N VAL A 351 15.09 -17.91 4.77
CA VAL A 351 16.11 -17.14 4.07
C VAL A 351 17.44 -17.33 4.79
N ASN A 352 18.41 -17.89 4.06
CA ASN A 352 19.75 -18.12 4.58
C ASN A 352 20.64 -16.94 4.19
N PRO A 353 21.40 -16.35 5.13
CA PRO A 353 22.41 -15.37 4.80
C PRO A 353 23.44 -15.97 3.84
N ILE A 354 23.71 -15.26 2.73
CA ILE A 354 24.66 -15.71 1.70
C ILE A 354 25.89 -14.81 1.60
N GLY A 355 25.85 -13.60 2.18
CA GLY A 355 27.00 -12.71 2.24
C GLY A 355 26.63 -11.27 2.58
N GLU A 356 27.64 -10.41 2.64
CA GLU A 356 27.47 -8.96 2.79
C GLU A 356 28.41 -8.23 1.82
N ALA A 357 28.04 -7.00 1.45
CA ALA A 357 28.89 -6.09 0.70
C ALA A 357 28.72 -4.65 1.19
N ALA A 358 29.76 -3.83 1.01
CA ALA A 358 29.68 -2.40 1.27
C ALA A 358 29.45 -1.63 -0.03
N ALA A 359 28.64 -0.59 0.01
CA ALA A 359 28.42 0.30 -1.12
C ALA A 359 29.71 1.03 -1.49
N ASN A 360 30.07 1.02 -2.77
CA ASN A 360 31.17 1.78 -3.31
C ASN A 360 30.85 3.29 -3.34
N PRO A 361 31.78 4.19 -3.73
CA PRO A 361 31.52 5.61 -3.82
C PRO A 361 30.38 6.02 -4.78
N GLY A 362 29.98 5.14 -5.70
CA GLY A 362 28.84 5.33 -6.58
C GLY A 362 27.51 4.82 -6.00
N GLY A 363 27.48 4.44 -4.71
CA GLY A 363 26.26 3.97 -4.05
C GLY A 363 25.81 2.57 -4.48
N VAL A 364 26.77 1.71 -4.87
CA VAL A 364 26.49 0.37 -5.36
C VAL A 364 27.23 -0.70 -4.55
N ALA A 365 26.49 -1.66 -4.00
CA ALA A 365 27.04 -2.84 -3.32
C ALA A 365 26.86 -4.08 -4.20
N THR A 366 27.91 -4.89 -4.34
CA THR A 366 27.88 -6.11 -5.17
C THR A 366 28.38 -7.31 -4.37
N LEU A 367 27.58 -8.36 -4.31
CA LEU A 367 27.96 -9.68 -3.82
C LEU A 367 28.13 -10.64 -4.99
N THR A 368 29.29 -11.28 -5.09
CA THR A 368 29.56 -12.33 -6.08
C THR A 368 29.75 -13.66 -5.35
N MET A 369 29.09 -14.71 -5.83
CA MET A 369 29.13 -16.06 -5.25
C MET A 369 29.15 -17.13 -6.34
N ILE A 370 29.63 -18.33 -6.00
CA ILE A 370 29.53 -19.51 -6.87
C ILE A 370 28.25 -20.26 -6.52
N VAL A 371 27.42 -20.56 -7.52
CA VAL A 371 26.23 -21.40 -7.32
C VAL A 371 26.70 -22.84 -7.10
N PRO A 372 26.39 -23.47 -5.95
CA PRO A 372 26.85 -24.82 -5.68
C PRO A 372 26.39 -25.81 -6.75
N VAL A 373 27.28 -26.69 -7.21
CA VAL A 373 26.96 -27.72 -8.23
C VAL A 373 25.83 -28.68 -7.79
N PHE A 374 25.58 -28.76 -6.49
CA PHE A 374 24.54 -29.57 -5.86
C PHE A 374 23.31 -28.77 -5.44
N ALA A 375 23.22 -27.48 -5.79
CA ALA A 375 22.02 -26.69 -5.54
C ALA A 375 20.81 -27.36 -6.20
N PRO A 376 19.65 -27.43 -5.52
CA PRO A 376 18.45 -27.98 -6.13
C PRO A 376 18.04 -27.10 -7.32
N PRO A 377 17.72 -27.68 -8.49
CA PRO A 377 17.15 -26.91 -9.59
C PRO A 377 15.75 -26.44 -9.20
N GLY A 378 15.39 -25.23 -9.60
CA GLY A 378 14.10 -24.65 -9.27
C GLY A 378 14.18 -23.16 -9.00
N SER A 379 13.07 -22.60 -8.54
CA SER A 379 12.98 -21.18 -8.22
C SER A 379 13.81 -20.85 -6.98
N VAL A 380 14.47 -19.71 -7.01
CA VAL A 380 15.23 -19.14 -5.90
C VAL A 380 14.80 -17.70 -5.75
N SER A 381 14.54 -17.29 -4.51
CA SER A 381 14.28 -15.90 -4.17
C SER A 381 15.49 -15.36 -3.45
N THR A 382 15.99 -14.20 -3.87
CA THR A 382 17.08 -13.49 -3.21
C THR A 382 16.53 -12.23 -2.56
N GLN A 383 17.15 -11.82 -1.44
CA GLN A 383 16.80 -10.62 -0.71
C GLN A 383 18.07 -9.85 -0.36
N ALA A 384 18.00 -8.53 -0.41
CA ALA A 384 18.98 -7.64 0.17
C ALA A 384 18.34 -6.79 1.27
N VAL A 385 19.09 -6.55 2.34
CA VAL A 385 18.67 -5.76 3.50
C VAL A 385 19.73 -4.69 3.79
N VAL A 386 19.28 -3.47 4.02
CA VAL A 386 20.11 -2.29 4.29
C VAL A 386 19.66 -1.63 5.58
N PRO A 387 20.47 -1.68 6.65
CA PRO A 387 20.16 -0.96 7.88
C PRO A 387 20.28 0.55 7.71
N LEU A 388 19.29 1.26 8.24
CA LEU A 388 19.33 2.72 8.28
C LEU A 388 20.10 3.20 9.52
N PRO A 389 20.99 4.20 9.38
CA PRO A 389 21.78 4.69 10.51
C PRO A 389 20.87 5.29 11.61
N GLY A 390 20.90 4.72 12.81
CA GLY A 390 20.21 5.28 13.99
C GLY A 390 18.72 4.98 14.09
N GLU A 391 18.17 4.19 13.18
CA GLU A 391 16.76 3.78 13.14
C GLU A 391 16.67 2.25 13.31
N PRO A 392 15.60 1.70 13.91
CA PRO A 392 15.30 0.28 13.83
C PRO A 392 14.77 -0.14 12.45
N ALA A 393 14.53 0.82 11.54
CA ALA A 393 14.02 0.61 10.19
C ALA A 393 15.09 0.03 9.25
N LEU A 394 14.65 -0.86 8.38
CA LEU A 394 15.49 -1.65 7.48
C LEU A 394 14.88 -1.56 6.10
N LYS A 395 15.65 -1.14 5.09
CA LYS A 395 15.19 -1.24 3.70
C LYS A 395 15.47 -2.63 3.18
N SER A 396 14.50 -3.21 2.49
CA SER A 396 14.67 -4.52 1.90
C SER A 396 14.08 -4.59 0.48
N ILE A 397 14.72 -5.42 -0.34
CA ILE A 397 14.34 -5.64 -1.73
C ILE A 397 14.62 -7.09 -2.10
N ALA A 398 13.74 -7.69 -2.89
CA ALA A 398 13.82 -9.10 -3.25
C ALA A 398 13.61 -9.35 -4.74
N LEU A 399 14.26 -10.37 -5.28
CA LEU A 399 14.13 -10.80 -6.67
C LEU A 399 13.90 -12.31 -6.75
N ASP A 400 13.05 -12.73 -7.69
CA ASP A 400 12.91 -14.13 -8.06
C ASP A 400 13.83 -14.49 -9.24
N GLY A 401 14.38 -15.69 -9.21
CA GLY A 401 15.20 -16.28 -10.25
C GLY A 401 15.01 -17.79 -10.32
N ASN A 402 15.74 -18.45 -11.21
CA ASN A 402 15.76 -19.91 -11.32
C ASN A 402 17.19 -20.41 -11.34
N ILE A 403 17.43 -21.52 -10.65
CA ILE A 403 18.68 -22.28 -10.71
C ILE A 403 18.56 -23.35 -11.79
N HIS A 404 19.50 -23.30 -12.74
CA HIS A 404 19.62 -24.25 -13.85
C HIS A 404 20.69 -25.34 -13.61
#